data_AF-A0A7C1IY79-F1
#
_entry.id   AF-A0A7C1IY79-F1
#
_cell.length_a   1.000
_cell.length_b   1.000
_cell.length_c   1.000
_cell.angle_alpha   90.00
_cell.angle_beta   90.00
_cell.angle_gamma   90.00
#
_symmetry.space_group_name_H-M   'P 1'
#
loop_
_entity.id
_entity.type
_entity.pdbx_description
1 polymer ?
#
loop_
_entity_poly.entity_id
_entity_poly.type
_entity_poly.pdbx_seq_one_letter_code
_entity_poly.pdbx_strand_id
1 'polypeptide(L)'
;MKKDRRAKKEMAGEARFFLDVLVKDITSNQIKKEAYRLKTSTQKTKTVNRGEILSQLEDNRNCKPNREVTKVMKHILIAAFFVLGMVAAATAGDYHYGTTLICADCHVMHFSQTHGYNNDGGGTFVPLGTTPEHYLLRDEVNKLCLNCHDGQAFAPDVYGNNTGTHNRQAGALNKATDAGPYYPQDGHTLFATAAPPGGTGWTPEATHGLNCIDCHHQHGHPGTGFATYDSAGTGVLGTGTYRNLKANPGNASSTSNPNRWVTYRVGTNSLLSDVFERATGPGVAAHYEVANVDFNEPNATKSAYGAWCQGCHTDFHGTSTDANMRDAAYPTAGHGWFRHPTADINIGQQPTSGHSSLASFRNNLYRTKVMSPGGDWGTQGVAWAAAPTNLTQSCFSCHKSHGNKNAFGLIFAKGVAALGEEGDGADARNLCRQCHVQGADP
;
A
#
# COMPACT_ATOMS: atom_id res chain seq x y z
N MET A 1 20.97 14.37 -18.87
CA MET A 1 22.17 13.52 -18.69
C MET A 1 23.28 14.06 -17.77
N LYS A 2 23.47 15.38 -17.57
CA LYS A 2 24.55 15.88 -16.68
C LYS A 2 24.24 15.83 -15.16
N LYS A 3 22.97 15.93 -14.74
CA LYS A 3 22.55 15.84 -13.33
C LYS A 3 22.80 14.45 -12.71
N ASP A 4 22.61 13.38 -13.47
CA ASP A 4 22.77 12.00 -12.99
C ASP A 4 24.24 11.61 -12.70
N ARG A 5 25.20 12.27 -13.36
CA ARG A 5 26.64 12.05 -13.09
C ARG A 5 27.12 12.71 -11.80
N ARG A 6 26.41 13.71 -11.28
CA ARG A 6 26.78 14.40 -10.04
C ARG A 6 26.34 13.60 -8.82
N ALA A 7 25.09 13.10 -8.82
CA ALA A 7 24.58 12.22 -7.77
C ALA A 7 25.43 10.94 -7.62
N LYS A 8 25.84 10.31 -8.75
CA LYS A 8 26.74 9.14 -8.72
C LYS A 8 28.14 9.44 -8.15
N LYS A 9 28.64 10.68 -8.28
CA LYS A 9 29.92 11.09 -7.69
C LYS A 9 29.80 11.38 -6.20
N GLU A 10 28.69 11.98 -5.76
CA GLU A 10 28.44 12.28 -4.35
C GLU A 10 28.23 10.98 -3.54
N MET A 11 27.46 10.02 -4.06
CA MET A 11 27.30 8.70 -3.41
C MET A 11 28.61 7.87 -3.36
N ALA A 12 29.46 7.97 -4.39
CA ALA A 12 30.77 7.32 -4.38
C ALA A 12 31.74 7.94 -3.36
N GLY A 13 31.56 9.23 -3.03
CA GLY A 13 32.32 9.93 -2.00
C GLY A 13 31.93 9.48 -0.59
N GLU A 14 30.63 9.39 -0.32
CA GLU A 14 30.10 8.95 0.98
C GLU A 14 30.44 7.48 1.25
N ALA A 15 30.33 6.60 0.25
CA ALA A 15 30.72 5.20 0.38
C ALA A 15 32.22 5.01 0.69
N ARG A 16 33.09 5.87 0.13
CA ARG A 16 34.53 5.88 0.46
C ARG A 16 34.80 6.34 1.88
N PHE A 17 34.08 7.37 2.35
CA PHE A 17 34.25 7.88 3.71
C PHE A 17 33.88 6.82 4.77
N PHE A 18 32.76 6.12 4.60
CA PHE A 18 32.38 5.02 5.50
C PHE A 18 33.39 3.86 5.49
N LEU A 19 33.92 3.51 4.31
CA LEU A 19 34.93 2.47 4.20
C LEU A 19 36.23 2.85 4.93
N ASP A 20 36.67 4.11 4.81
CA ASP A 20 37.87 4.60 5.48
C ASP A 20 37.72 4.64 7.01
N VAL A 21 36.53 4.99 7.53
CA VAL A 21 36.23 4.95 8.97
C VAL A 21 36.26 3.51 9.49
N LEU A 22 35.61 2.58 8.78
CA LEU A 22 35.56 1.17 9.17
C LEU A 22 36.95 0.53 9.17
N VAL A 23 37.77 0.83 8.16
CA VAL A 23 39.14 0.32 8.04
C VAL A 23 40.04 0.85 9.16
N LYS A 24 39.89 2.13 9.55
CA LYS A 24 40.64 2.73 10.67
C LYS A 24 40.30 2.10 12.02
N ASP A 25 39.03 1.81 12.29
CA ASP A 25 38.62 1.17 13.55
C ASP A 25 39.08 -0.28 13.65
N ILE A 26 39.04 -1.03 12.54
CA ILE A 26 39.53 -2.41 12.49
C ILE A 26 41.05 -2.46 12.69
N THR A 27 41.81 -1.58 12.03
CA THR A 27 43.27 -1.52 12.21
C THR A 27 43.66 -1.06 13.61
N SER A 28 42.96 -0.09 14.20
CA SER A 28 43.18 0.35 15.60
C SER A 28 42.99 -0.78 16.60
N ASN A 29 41.93 -1.59 16.45
CA ASN A 29 41.65 -2.71 17.34
C ASN A 29 42.62 -3.90 17.15
N GLN A 30 43.05 -4.17 15.90
CA GLN A 30 44.08 -5.18 15.62
C GLN A 30 45.44 -4.78 16.22
N ILE A 31 45.83 -3.50 16.09
CA ILE A 31 47.07 -2.96 16.68
C ILE A 31 47.03 -3.06 18.21
N LYS A 32 45.90 -2.71 18.86
CA LYS A 32 45.73 -2.85 20.32
C LYS A 32 45.85 -4.30 20.78
N LYS A 33 45.33 -5.25 20.00
CA LYS A 33 45.34 -6.69 20.32
C LYS A 33 46.75 -7.29 20.20
N GLU A 34 47.50 -6.90 19.17
CA GLU A 34 48.90 -7.30 18.98
C GLU A 34 49.84 -6.62 19.99
N ALA A 35 49.60 -5.34 20.33
CA ALA A 35 50.33 -4.65 21.40
C ALA A 35 50.12 -5.31 22.78
N TYR A 36 48.92 -5.85 23.05
CA TYR A 36 48.62 -6.61 24.27
C TYR A 36 49.31 -7.98 24.29
N ARG A 37 49.37 -8.67 23.13
CA ARG A 37 50.14 -9.92 22.96
C ARG A 37 51.65 -9.72 23.14
N LEU A 38 52.20 -8.65 22.58
CA LEU A 38 53.62 -8.32 22.75
C LEU A 38 53.93 -7.98 24.22
N LYS A 39 53.08 -7.22 24.92
CA LYS A 39 53.25 -6.94 26.36
C LYS A 39 53.23 -8.19 27.25
N THR A 40 52.48 -9.22 26.87
CA THR A 40 52.39 -10.48 27.63
C THR A 40 53.52 -11.47 27.28
N SER A 41 54.22 -11.27 26.16
CA SER A 41 55.38 -12.08 25.75
C SER A 41 56.73 -11.62 26.33
N THR A 42 56.84 -10.40 26.87
CA THR A 42 58.13 -9.82 27.30
C THR A 42 58.50 -10.11 28.76
N GLN A 43 57.98 -11.18 29.37
CA GLN A 43 58.31 -11.57 30.75
C GLN A 43 59.31 -12.73 30.87
N LYS A 44 60.01 -13.10 29.78
CA LYS A 44 61.18 -14.00 29.82
C LYS A 44 62.36 -13.43 29.02
N THR A 45 63.31 -12.88 29.78
CA THR A 45 64.74 -12.66 29.50
C THR A 45 65.32 -12.95 28.10
N LYS A 46 65.88 -11.91 27.46
CA LYS A 46 67.26 -11.88 26.93
C LYS A 46 67.62 -10.48 26.42
N THR A 47 68.84 -10.04 26.68
CA THR A 47 69.45 -8.82 26.14
C THR A 47 69.51 -8.93 24.62
N VAL A 48 68.65 -8.19 23.91
CA VAL A 48 68.62 -8.17 22.45
C VAL A 48 69.70 -7.23 21.94
N ASN A 49 70.62 -7.75 21.12
CA ASN A 49 71.68 -6.99 20.49
C ASN A 49 71.09 -6.12 19.36
N ARG A 50 71.44 -4.83 19.34
CA ARG A 50 70.95 -3.83 18.37
C ARG A 50 71.22 -4.22 16.90
N GLY A 51 72.19 -5.10 16.65
CA GLY A 51 72.50 -5.63 15.32
C GLY A 51 71.45 -6.58 14.74
N GLU A 52 70.76 -7.39 15.57
CA GLU A 52 69.74 -8.34 15.07
C GLU A 52 68.44 -7.65 14.65
N ILE A 53 68.08 -6.56 15.32
CA ILE A 53 66.83 -5.80 15.05
C ILE A 53 66.86 -5.13 13.67
N LEU A 54 68.03 -4.68 13.21
CA LEU A 54 68.15 -4.04 11.90
C LEU A 54 68.07 -5.04 10.73
N SER A 55 68.55 -6.27 10.90
CA SER A 55 68.41 -7.32 9.86
C SER A 55 66.95 -7.79 9.69
N GLN A 56 66.18 -7.85 10.79
CA GLN A 56 64.77 -8.26 10.73
C GLN A 56 63.82 -7.18 10.16
N LEU A 57 64.24 -5.92 10.13
CA LEU A 57 63.46 -4.83 9.52
C LEU A 57 63.66 -4.72 8.00
N GLU A 58 64.77 -5.24 7.46
CA GLU A 58 65.00 -5.26 6.01
C GLU A 58 64.25 -6.40 5.30
N ASP A 59 64.08 -7.56 5.96
CA ASP A 59 63.32 -8.69 5.40
C ASP A 59 61.80 -8.45 5.31
N ASN A 60 61.25 -7.50 6.08
CA ASN A 60 59.80 -7.21 6.09
C ASN A 60 59.32 -6.35 4.91
N ARG A 61 60.22 -5.79 4.07
CA ARG A 61 59.84 -4.97 2.90
C ARG A 61 59.40 -5.79 1.67
N ASN A 62 59.57 -7.12 1.69
CA ASN A 62 59.17 -8.02 0.61
C ASN A 62 57.97 -8.93 0.93
N CYS A 63 57.19 -8.58 1.97
CA CYS A 63 56.06 -9.40 2.40
C CYS A 63 54.90 -9.29 1.39
N LYS A 64 54.86 -10.20 0.40
CA LYS A 64 53.67 -10.44 -0.42
C LYS A 64 52.47 -10.63 0.52
N PRO A 65 51.32 -9.98 0.26
CA PRO A 65 50.17 -10.06 1.15
C PRO A 65 49.83 -11.52 1.42
N ASN A 66 49.90 -11.89 2.69
CA ASN A 66 49.72 -13.25 3.16
C ASN A 66 48.36 -13.78 2.66
N ARG A 67 48.38 -14.89 1.92
CA ARG A 67 47.20 -15.52 1.29
C ARG A 67 46.04 -15.75 2.27
N GLU A 68 46.36 -15.86 3.56
CA GLU A 68 45.39 -16.03 4.64
C GLU A 68 44.60 -14.74 4.98
N VAL A 69 45.22 -13.55 4.88
CA VAL A 69 44.53 -12.27 5.13
C VAL A 69 43.49 -12.00 4.04
N THR A 70 43.78 -12.41 2.80
CA THR A 70 42.84 -12.29 1.67
C THR A 70 41.64 -13.23 1.81
N LYS A 71 41.82 -14.41 2.43
CA LYS A 71 40.72 -15.33 2.72
C LYS A 71 39.79 -14.77 3.78
N VAL A 72 40.32 -14.27 4.91
CA VAL A 72 39.50 -13.73 5.99
C VAL A 72 38.68 -12.52 5.53
N MET A 73 39.28 -11.60 4.75
CA MET A 73 38.57 -10.44 4.23
C MET A 73 37.47 -10.80 3.22
N LYS A 74 37.66 -11.85 2.40
CA LYS A 74 36.61 -12.41 1.54
C LYS A 74 35.43 -12.97 2.33
N HIS A 75 35.68 -13.70 3.42
CA HIS A 75 34.60 -14.26 4.25
C HIS A 75 33.83 -13.17 5.00
N ILE A 76 34.51 -12.12 5.48
CA ILE A 76 33.86 -10.96 6.09
C ILE A 76 32.99 -10.21 5.08
N LEU A 77 33.48 -9.99 3.85
CA LEU A 77 32.68 -9.35 2.79
C LEU A 77 31.48 -10.20 2.38
N ILE A 78 31.62 -11.53 2.27
CA ILE A 78 30.50 -12.44 1.96
C ILE A 78 29.48 -12.44 3.11
N ALA A 79 29.92 -12.51 4.37
CA ALA A 79 29.04 -12.48 5.53
C ALA A 79 28.31 -11.13 5.64
N ALA A 80 28.99 -10.01 5.41
CA ALA A 80 28.36 -8.69 5.38
C ALA A 80 27.33 -8.59 4.25
N PHE A 81 27.62 -9.14 3.06
CA PHE A 81 26.68 -9.19 1.94
C PHE A 81 25.47 -10.11 2.24
N PHE A 82 25.67 -11.19 2.98
CA PHE A 82 24.61 -12.10 3.41
C PHE A 82 23.71 -11.46 4.48
N VAL A 83 24.28 -10.73 5.43
CA VAL A 83 23.51 -10.01 6.47
C VAL A 83 22.76 -8.81 5.89
N LEU A 84 23.35 -8.07 4.95
CA LEU A 84 22.66 -7.00 4.20
C LEU A 84 21.60 -7.57 3.22
N GLY A 85 21.77 -8.80 2.73
CA GLY A 85 20.78 -9.50 1.91
C GLY A 85 19.62 -10.12 2.70
N MET A 86 19.75 -10.25 4.02
CA MET A 86 18.71 -10.75 4.93
C MET A 86 17.89 -9.64 5.59
N VAL A 87 18.07 -8.37 5.20
CA VAL A 87 17.04 -7.35 5.50
C VAL A 87 15.79 -7.85 4.80
N ALA A 88 14.88 -8.43 5.59
CA ALA A 88 13.70 -9.10 5.12
C ALA A 88 13.07 -8.24 4.03
N ALA A 89 12.95 -8.81 2.84
CA ALA A 89 11.97 -8.30 1.89
C ALA A 89 10.62 -8.49 2.58
N ALA A 90 10.24 -7.52 3.41
CA ALA A 90 8.87 -7.34 3.79
C ALA A 90 8.12 -7.35 2.47
N THR A 91 7.21 -8.30 2.31
CA THR A 91 6.24 -8.32 1.24
C THR A 91 5.36 -7.10 1.47
N ALA A 92 5.89 -5.94 1.11
CA ALA A 92 5.19 -4.68 1.20
C ALA A 92 3.96 -4.77 0.29
N GLY A 93 2.84 -4.19 0.72
CA GLY A 93 1.51 -4.49 0.20
C GLY A 93 0.67 -5.34 1.16
N ASP A 94 1.29 -6.32 1.82
CA ASP A 94 0.66 -7.22 2.80
C ASP A 94 1.14 -6.89 4.22
N TYR A 95 0.75 -5.71 4.70
CA TYR A 95 0.81 -5.41 6.13
C TYR A 95 -0.05 -6.44 6.86
N HIS A 96 0.32 -6.93 8.06
CA HIS A 96 -0.36 -8.03 8.76
C HIS A 96 -0.18 -9.45 8.17
N TYR A 97 1.00 -9.81 7.66
CA TYR A 97 1.29 -11.19 7.23
C TYR A 97 2.67 -11.69 7.67
N GLY A 98 2.75 -12.98 8.03
CA GLY A 98 4.02 -13.62 8.37
C GLY A 98 4.74 -12.89 9.51
N THR A 99 5.98 -12.45 9.27
CA THR A 99 6.80 -11.77 10.28
C THR A 99 6.38 -10.33 10.57
N THR A 100 5.48 -9.73 9.77
CA THR A 100 4.93 -8.39 10.03
C THR A 100 3.66 -8.42 10.89
N LEU A 101 3.11 -9.62 11.16
CA LEU A 101 1.98 -9.81 12.07
C LEU A 101 2.50 -10.23 13.45
N ILE A 102 2.83 -9.25 14.29
CA ILE A 102 3.31 -9.48 15.65
C ILE A 102 2.14 -9.35 16.61
N CYS A 103 1.68 -10.46 17.20
CA CYS A 103 0.50 -10.48 18.06
C CYS A 103 0.61 -9.50 19.24
N ALA A 104 1.81 -9.35 19.78
CA ALA A 104 2.13 -8.46 20.89
C ALA A 104 1.89 -6.96 20.61
N ASP A 105 1.88 -6.57 19.33
CA ASP A 105 1.68 -5.16 18.95
C ASP A 105 0.26 -4.73 19.30
N CYS A 106 -0.72 -5.62 19.10
CA CYS A 106 -2.14 -5.36 19.33
C CYS A 106 -2.70 -6.02 20.60
N HIS A 107 -2.12 -7.14 21.04
CA HIS A 107 -2.59 -7.92 22.17
C HIS A 107 -1.67 -7.83 23.39
N VAL A 108 -2.25 -8.08 24.56
CA VAL A 108 -1.57 -8.08 25.84
C VAL A 108 -2.11 -9.16 26.76
N MET A 109 -1.23 -10.02 27.27
CA MET A 109 -1.64 -11.07 28.23
C MET A 109 -1.94 -10.51 29.61
N HIS A 110 -1.27 -9.42 29.99
CA HIS A 110 -1.44 -8.74 31.27
C HIS A 110 -1.61 -7.24 31.04
N PHE A 111 -2.78 -6.70 31.38
CA PHE A 111 -3.14 -5.28 31.20
C PHE A 111 -2.40 -4.32 32.17
N SER A 112 -1.12 -4.60 32.40
CA SER A 112 -0.14 -3.81 33.13
C SER A 112 1.22 -3.81 32.41
N GLN A 113 1.32 -4.46 31.24
CA GLN A 113 2.55 -4.55 30.47
C GLN A 113 2.95 -3.17 29.92
N THR A 114 4.12 -2.69 30.34
CA THR A 114 4.70 -1.40 29.93
C THR A 114 5.94 -1.53 29.03
N HIS A 115 6.29 -2.75 28.62
CA HIS A 115 7.43 -3.06 27.76
C HIS A 115 7.04 -3.99 26.61
N GLY A 116 7.84 -4.05 25.56
CA GLY A 116 7.66 -4.99 24.45
C GLY A 116 8.07 -6.43 24.82
N TYR A 117 7.86 -7.37 23.90
CA TYR A 117 8.17 -8.80 24.09
C TYR A 117 9.54 -9.21 23.56
N ASN A 118 10.31 -8.29 22.99
CA ASN A 118 11.70 -8.58 22.62
C ASN A 118 12.55 -8.81 23.88
N ASN A 119 13.69 -9.50 23.73
CA ASN A 119 14.58 -9.83 24.85
C ASN A 119 15.13 -8.61 25.59
N ASP A 120 15.17 -7.45 24.94
CA ASP A 120 15.56 -6.16 25.51
C ASP A 120 14.37 -5.36 26.08
N GLY A 121 13.16 -5.92 26.06
CA GLY A 121 11.92 -5.22 26.38
C GLY A 121 11.52 -4.17 25.33
N GLY A 122 12.21 -4.14 24.18
CA GLY A 122 11.93 -3.24 23.06
C GLY A 122 10.88 -3.78 22.09
N GLY A 123 10.71 -3.08 20.97
CA GLY A 123 9.71 -3.35 19.94
C GLY A 123 8.66 -2.25 19.85
N THR A 124 7.92 -2.24 18.74
CA THR A 124 6.73 -1.39 18.60
C THR A 124 5.60 -2.04 19.41
N PHE A 125 5.01 -1.32 20.36
CA PHE A 125 3.80 -1.81 21.04
C PHE A 125 2.85 -0.65 21.25
N VAL A 126 1.56 -0.92 21.06
CA VAL A 126 0.53 0.10 21.32
C VAL A 126 0.45 0.33 22.83
N PRO A 127 0.35 1.59 23.30
CA PRO A 127 0.03 1.89 24.69
C PRO A 127 -1.26 1.17 25.13
N LEU A 128 -1.35 0.85 26.43
CA LEU A 128 -2.58 0.30 26.98
C LEU A 128 -3.66 1.39 27.01
N GLY A 129 -4.89 1.00 26.64
CA GLY A 129 -6.09 1.79 26.85
C GLY A 129 -6.43 1.91 28.34
N THR A 130 -7.63 2.42 28.63
CA THR A 130 -8.07 2.61 30.03
C THR A 130 -8.51 1.33 30.72
N THR A 131 -8.94 0.33 29.95
CA THR A 131 -9.50 -0.92 30.44
C THR A 131 -9.10 -2.08 29.54
N PRO A 132 -9.01 -3.32 30.06
CA PRO A 132 -8.83 -4.49 29.24
C PRO A 132 -9.95 -4.61 28.20
N GLU A 133 -9.58 -4.76 26.94
CA GLU A 133 -10.52 -4.95 25.85
C GLU A 133 -10.74 -6.44 25.56
N HIS A 134 -11.82 -6.75 24.84
CA HIS A 134 -12.12 -8.11 24.42
C HIS A 134 -10.95 -8.72 23.63
N TYR A 135 -10.83 -10.05 23.68
CA TYR A 135 -9.76 -10.79 22.98
C TYR A 135 -8.35 -10.36 23.37
N LEU A 136 -8.16 -9.87 24.59
CA LEU A 136 -6.85 -9.43 25.11
C LEU A 136 -6.25 -8.26 24.31
N LEU A 137 -7.09 -7.41 23.71
CA LEU A 137 -6.63 -6.24 22.98
C LEU A 137 -6.05 -5.19 23.93
N ARG A 138 -5.02 -4.47 23.47
CA ARG A 138 -4.32 -3.42 24.24
C ARG A 138 -5.15 -2.15 24.39
N ASP A 139 -5.98 -1.82 23.42
CA ASP A 139 -6.88 -0.66 23.37
C ASP A 139 -7.99 -0.98 22.37
N GLU A 140 -8.91 -0.04 22.17
CA GLU A 140 -9.98 -0.16 21.18
C GLU A 140 -9.41 -0.27 19.75
N VAL A 141 -10.09 -1.03 18.89
CA VAL A 141 -9.61 -1.46 17.57
C VAL A 141 -9.09 -0.32 16.69
N ASN A 142 -9.84 0.77 16.55
CA ASN A 142 -9.40 1.89 15.70
C ASN A 142 -8.12 2.52 16.23
N LYS A 143 -7.97 2.66 17.55
CA LYS A 143 -6.73 3.18 18.14
C LYS A 143 -5.54 2.25 17.93
N LEU A 144 -5.75 0.93 18.04
CA LEU A 144 -4.71 -0.06 17.75
C LEU A 144 -4.21 0.07 16.31
N CYS A 145 -5.14 0.11 15.35
CA CYS A 145 -4.80 0.24 13.94
C CYS A 145 -4.07 1.57 13.67
N LEU A 146 -4.60 2.69 14.16
CA LEU A 146 -4.02 4.01 13.91
C LEU A 146 -2.66 4.22 14.57
N ASN A 147 -2.32 3.50 15.64
CA ASN A 147 -0.96 3.58 16.22
C ASN A 147 0.13 3.20 15.19
N CYS A 148 -0.20 2.31 14.25
CA CYS A 148 0.69 1.99 13.13
C CYS A 148 0.32 2.76 11.86
N HIS A 149 -0.95 3.04 11.61
CA HIS A 149 -1.45 3.57 10.34
C HIS A 149 -1.69 5.09 10.32
N ASP A 150 -1.25 5.82 11.35
CA ASP A 150 -1.28 7.29 11.41
C ASP A 150 0.14 7.82 11.60
N GLY A 151 0.64 8.54 10.60
CA GLY A 151 1.94 9.23 10.68
C GLY A 151 3.19 8.35 10.61
N GLN A 152 3.08 7.02 10.44
CA GLN A 152 4.23 6.13 10.46
C GLN A 152 4.80 5.87 9.06
N ALA A 153 6.13 5.92 8.92
CA ALA A 153 6.80 5.76 7.63
C ALA A 153 6.82 4.30 7.11
N PHE A 154 6.59 3.31 7.99
CA PHE A 154 6.68 1.89 7.67
C PHE A 154 5.33 1.23 7.33
N ALA A 155 4.22 1.95 7.51
CA ALA A 155 2.87 1.48 7.24
C ALA A 155 2.11 2.51 6.39
N PRO A 156 1.07 2.11 5.64
CA PRO A 156 0.24 3.09 4.94
C PRO A 156 -0.44 4.00 5.96
N ASP A 157 -0.24 5.31 5.77
CA ASP A 157 -0.97 6.35 6.47
C ASP A 157 -2.41 6.37 5.95
N VAL A 158 -3.40 6.12 6.81
CA VAL A 158 -4.82 6.00 6.40
C VAL A 158 -5.71 7.06 7.03
N TYR A 159 -5.19 7.99 7.83
CA TYR A 159 -6.01 8.91 8.62
C TYR A 159 -5.57 10.35 8.45
N GLY A 160 -6.53 11.25 8.30
CA GLY A 160 -6.27 12.69 8.21
C GLY A 160 -5.23 13.06 7.14
N ASN A 161 -4.38 14.04 7.45
CA ASN A 161 -3.37 14.54 6.51
C ASN A 161 -2.27 13.49 6.27
N ASN A 162 -2.04 13.21 4.99
CA ASN A 162 -0.95 12.33 4.56
C ASN A 162 0.43 12.86 4.97
N THR A 163 1.13 12.07 5.78
CA THR A 163 2.50 12.32 6.22
C THR A 163 3.55 11.71 5.28
N GLY A 164 3.14 10.85 4.37
CA GLY A 164 3.98 10.22 3.35
C GLY A 164 4.23 11.12 2.14
N THR A 165 5.16 10.71 1.27
CA THR A 165 5.53 11.43 0.05
C THR A 165 4.78 10.98 -1.21
N HIS A 166 3.70 10.20 -1.06
CA HIS A 166 3.00 9.54 -2.17
C HIS A 166 1.50 9.80 -2.10
N ASN A 167 0.81 9.78 -3.24
CA ASN A 167 -0.66 9.97 -3.27
C ASN A 167 -1.36 8.66 -2.90
N ARG A 168 -2.10 8.63 -1.79
CA ARG A 168 -2.77 7.42 -1.31
C ARG A 168 -3.84 6.97 -2.29
N GLN A 169 -3.80 5.68 -2.67
CA GLN A 169 -4.83 5.13 -3.56
C GLN A 169 -6.22 5.20 -2.90
N ALA A 170 -6.33 4.82 -1.63
CA ALA A 170 -7.60 4.75 -0.91
C ALA A 170 -7.98 6.07 -0.23
N GLY A 171 -7.05 7.03 -0.14
CA GLY A 171 -7.24 8.31 0.55
C GLY A 171 -7.16 8.17 2.07
N ALA A 172 -7.92 8.99 2.81
CA ALA A 172 -7.88 9.09 4.27
C ALA A 172 -9.25 8.96 4.92
N LEU A 173 -9.26 8.29 6.07
CA LEU A 173 -10.36 8.24 7.03
C LEU A 173 -10.41 9.54 7.84
N ASN A 174 -11.56 9.78 8.46
CA ASN A 174 -11.79 10.88 9.39
C ASN A 174 -12.53 10.41 10.65
N LYS A 175 -12.73 11.31 11.61
CA LYS A 175 -13.58 11.12 12.80
C LYS A 175 -14.55 12.28 12.93
N ALA A 176 -15.66 12.04 13.63
CA ALA A 176 -16.67 13.06 13.89
C ALA A 176 -16.12 14.31 14.61
N THR A 177 -15.06 14.14 15.40
CA THR A 177 -14.40 15.19 16.16
C THR A 177 -13.33 15.95 15.39
N ASP A 178 -13.03 15.58 14.15
CA ASP A 178 -11.95 16.18 13.39
C ASP A 178 -12.32 17.60 12.93
N ALA A 179 -11.41 18.54 13.15
CA ALA A 179 -11.56 19.92 12.72
C ALA A 179 -10.81 20.15 11.40
N GLY A 180 -11.40 19.71 10.28
CA GLY A 180 -10.85 19.85 8.94
C GLY A 180 -9.47 19.19 8.73
N PRO A 181 -8.88 19.31 7.53
CA PRO A 181 -9.57 19.45 6.26
C PRO A 181 -10.35 18.18 5.85
N TYR A 182 -10.35 17.14 6.69
CA TYR A 182 -11.13 15.92 6.50
C TYR A 182 -12.33 15.97 7.44
N TYR A 183 -13.47 16.36 6.92
CA TYR A 183 -14.74 16.42 7.64
C TYR A 183 -15.50 15.09 7.51
N PRO A 184 -16.47 14.81 8.40
CA PRO A 184 -17.24 13.57 8.35
C PRO A 184 -17.90 13.29 6.99
N GLN A 185 -18.31 14.32 6.26
CA GLN A 185 -18.89 14.16 4.93
C GLN A 185 -17.90 13.77 3.83
N ASP A 186 -16.59 13.79 4.08
CA ASP A 186 -15.56 13.62 3.03
C ASP A 186 -15.13 12.15 2.84
N GLY A 187 -15.76 11.20 3.53
CA GLY A 187 -15.44 9.78 3.42
C GLY A 187 -15.99 8.91 4.54
N HIS A 188 -15.25 7.85 4.86
CA HIS A 188 -15.56 6.96 5.98
C HIS A 188 -15.10 7.56 7.30
N THR A 189 -16.06 7.76 8.20
CA THR A 189 -15.85 8.30 9.54
C THR A 189 -15.74 7.19 10.57
N LEU A 190 -14.55 7.03 11.15
CA LEU A 190 -14.33 6.11 12.26
C LEU A 190 -15.24 6.46 13.44
N PHE A 191 -15.72 5.43 14.13
CA PHE A 191 -16.68 5.51 15.25
C PHE A 191 -18.08 5.99 14.87
N ALA A 192 -18.37 6.26 13.59
CA ALA A 192 -19.72 6.59 13.18
C ALA A 192 -20.65 5.39 13.34
N THR A 193 -21.82 5.60 13.95
CA THR A 193 -22.87 4.57 14.11
C THR A 193 -23.99 4.71 13.08
N ALA A 194 -23.91 5.74 12.23
CA ALA A 194 -24.90 6.00 11.19
C ALA A 194 -24.89 4.90 10.12
N ALA A 195 -26.06 4.67 9.52
CA ALA A 195 -26.16 3.84 8.33
C ALA A 195 -25.30 4.43 7.21
N PRO A 196 -24.57 3.60 6.45
CA PRO A 196 -23.83 4.09 5.30
C PRO A 196 -24.80 4.64 4.24
N PRO A 197 -24.38 5.65 3.45
CA PRO A 197 -25.18 6.18 2.35
C PRO A 197 -25.62 5.07 1.39
N GLY A 198 -26.91 5.05 1.05
CA GLY A 198 -27.49 4.03 0.17
C GLY A 198 -27.48 2.61 0.74
N GLY A 199 -27.13 2.42 2.01
CA GLY A 199 -27.12 1.10 2.65
C GLY A 199 -28.45 0.75 3.28
N THR A 200 -28.95 -0.43 2.98
CA THR A 200 -30.08 -1.03 3.68
C THR A 200 -29.64 -2.25 4.48
N GLY A 201 -29.99 -2.27 5.76
CA GLY A 201 -29.82 -3.44 6.63
C GLY A 201 -28.46 -3.60 7.30
N TRP A 202 -27.39 -2.93 6.87
CA TRP A 202 -26.12 -2.90 7.61
C TRP A 202 -25.89 -1.54 8.22
N THR A 203 -25.57 -1.52 9.51
CA THR A 203 -25.08 -0.36 10.24
C THR A 203 -23.91 -0.80 11.10
N PRO A 204 -22.90 0.05 11.33
CA PRO A 204 -21.88 -0.23 12.31
C PRO A 204 -22.48 -0.49 13.70
N GLU A 205 -21.80 -1.28 14.54
CA GLU A 205 -22.33 -1.61 15.86
C GLU A 205 -22.43 -0.35 16.73
N ALA A 206 -23.51 -0.23 17.51
CA ALA A 206 -23.77 0.97 18.30
C ALA A 206 -22.69 1.28 19.36
N THR A 207 -21.94 0.26 19.80
CA THR A 207 -20.95 0.38 20.88
C THR A 207 -19.58 0.89 20.42
N HIS A 208 -19.15 0.57 19.21
CA HIS A 208 -17.84 0.98 18.68
C HIS A 208 -17.91 1.76 17.37
N GLY A 209 -19.06 1.75 16.67
CA GLY A 209 -19.26 2.44 15.40
C GLY A 209 -18.45 1.79 14.26
N LEU A 210 -18.18 2.55 13.21
CA LEU A 210 -17.36 2.06 12.10
C LEU A 210 -15.92 1.86 12.58
N ASN A 211 -15.38 0.67 12.36
CA ASN A 211 -14.00 0.37 12.70
C ASN A 211 -13.20 -0.21 11.52
N CYS A 212 -11.87 -0.21 11.65
CA CYS A 212 -10.98 -0.72 10.60
C CYS A 212 -11.27 -2.19 10.23
N ILE A 213 -11.67 -3.00 11.22
CA ILE A 213 -11.96 -4.41 10.99
C ILE A 213 -13.31 -4.64 10.33
N ASP A 214 -14.22 -3.67 10.19
CA ASP A 214 -15.45 -3.86 9.41
C ASP A 214 -15.15 -4.08 7.92
N CYS A 215 -14.02 -3.54 7.47
CA CYS A 215 -13.54 -3.62 6.09
C CYS A 215 -12.33 -4.56 5.93
N HIS A 216 -11.45 -4.63 6.94
CA HIS A 216 -10.19 -5.38 6.86
C HIS A 216 -10.15 -6.59 7.80
N HIS A 217 -9.35 -7.60 7.43
CA HIS A 217 -9.02 -8.73 8.26
C HIS A 217 -7.70 -8.44 8.99
N GLN A 218 -7.75 -8.27 10.31
CA GLN A 218 -6.65 -7.81 11.15
C GLN A 218 -5.45 -8.77 11.23
N HIS A 219 -5.66 -10.05 10.97
CA HIS A 219 -4.60 -11.07 10.95
C HIS A 219 -4.11 -11.39 9.52
N GLY A 220 -4.40 -10.49 8.59
CA GLY A 220 -4.27 -10.74 7.15
C GLY A 220 -5.19 -11.86 6.68
N HIS A 221 -5.15 -12.18 5.39
CA HIS A 221 -5.84 -13.37 4.90
C HIS A 221 -4.89 -14.58 4.93
N PRO A 222 -5.27 -15.75 5.49
CA PRO A 222 -4.44 -16.95 5.40
C PRO A 222 -4.29 -17.32 3.92
N GLY A 223 -3.12 -17.06 3.36
CA GLY A 223 -2.82 -17.21 1.94
C GLY A 223 -2.72 -18.65 1.43
N THR A 224 -3.05 -19.67 2.24
CA THR A 224 -2.72 -21.07 1.89
C THR A 224 -3.81 -22.11 2.17
N GLY A 225 -5.06 -21.73 2.46
CA GLY A 225 -6.12 -22.71 2.82
C GLY A 225 -7.49 -22.52 2.17
N PHE A 226 -7.79 -21.34 1.63
CA PHE A 226 -9.04 -21.10 0.93
C PHE A 226 -8.74 -20.90 -0.55
N ALA A 227 -9.39 -21.71 -1.39
CA ALA A 227 -9.44 -21.45 -2.81
C ALA A 227 -10.09 -20.07 -3.02
N THR A 228 -9.28 -19.05 -3.30
CA THR A 228 -9.79 -17.81 -3.89
C THR A 228 -10.23 -18.16 -5.31
N TYR A 229 -11.53 -18.26 -5.49
CA TYR A 229 -12.13 -18.35 -6.82
C TYR A 229 -11.99 -16.97 -7.48
N ASP A 230 -11.65 -16.96 -8.76
CA ASP A 230 -11.74 -15.75 -9.55
C ASP A 230 -13.19 -15.21 -9.56
N SER A 231 -13.36 -13.92 -9.87
CA SER A 231 -14.67 -13.28 -9.99
C SER A 231 -15.53 -13.84 -11.16
N ALA A 232 -14.96 -14.74 -11.98
CA ALA A 232 -15.66 -15.52 -13.00
C ALA A 232 -16.14 -16.91 -12.50
N GLY A 233 -15.76 -17.33 -11.29
CA GLY A 233 -16.01 -18.67 -10.74
C GLY A 233 -15.25 -19.81 -11.43
N THR A 234 -14.25 -19.51 -12.26
CA THR A 234 -13.63 -20.47 -13.20
C THR A 234 -12.31 -21.10 -12.73
N GLY A 235 -11.68 -20.60 -11.67
CA GLY A 235 -10.41 -21.16 -11.21
C GLY A 235 -9.92 -20.67 -9.85
N VAL A 236 -9.06 -21.48 -9.23
CA VAL A 236 -8.30 -21.13 -8.02
C VAL A 236 -7.12 -20.28 -8.44
N LEU A 237 -7.17 -18.97 -8.19
CA LEU A 237 -6.08 -18.09 -8.61
C LEU A 237 -4.96 -18.01 -7.58
N GLY A 238 -5.20 -18.23 -6.28
CA GLY A 238 -4.15 -18.05 -5.29
C GLY A 238 -3.75 -16.58 -5.06
N THR A 239 -3.12 -16.40 -3.90
CA THR A 239 -2.62 -15.17 -3.24
C THR A 239 -3.66 -14.12 -2.88
N GLY A 240 -4.36 -14.38 -1.77
CA GLY A 240 -4.83 -13.35 -0.83
C GLY A 240 -5.96 -12.44 -1.29
N THR A 241 -6.45 -11.65 -0.34
CA THR A 241 -7.34 -10.53 -0.62
C THR A 241 -6.52 -9.27 -0.71
N TYR A 242 -6.86 -8.42 -1.69
CA TYR A 242 -6.20 -7.13 -1.85
C TYR A 242 -6.23 -6.37 -0.53
N ARG A 243 -5.05 -6.01 0.01
CA ARG A 243 -4.90 -5.23 1.26
C ARG A 243 -5.66 -5.80 2.47
N ASN A 244 -5.74 -7.12 2.56
CA ASN A 244 -6.48 -7.83 3.62
C ASN A 244 -7.95 -7.41 3.71
N LEU A 245 -8.58 -7.02 2.60
CA LEU A 245 -10.01 -6.75 2.61
C LEU A 245 -10.75 -8.01 3.06
N LYS A 246 -11.79 -7.84 3.89
CA LYS A 246 -12.70 -8.91 4.27
C LYS A 246 -13.41 -9.46 3.04
N ALA A 247 -13.72 -10.76 3.04
CA ALA A 247 -14.49 -11.40 1.97
C ALA A 247 -15.86 -10.74 1.77
N ASN A 248 -16.52 -10.41 2.87
CA ASN A 248 -17.91 -10.00 2.89
C ASN A 248 -18.04 -8.87 3.93
N PRO A 249 -17.72 -7.62 3.57
CA PRO A 249 -17.97 -6.49 4.45
C PRO A 249 -19.47 -6.26 4.58
N GLY A 250 -19.89 -5.65 5.68
CA GLY A 250 -21.30 -5.33 5.90
C GLY A 250 -22.23 -6.54 5.91
N ASN A 251 -23.32 -6.44 5.16
CA ASN A 251 -24.32 -7.49 4.95
C ASN A 251 -24.06 -8.37 3.71
N ALA A 252 -22.84 -8.34 3.16
CA ALA A 252 -22.50 -9.18 2.01
C ALA A 252 -22.59 -10.69 2.28
N SER A 253 -22.93 -11.13 3.50
CA SER A 253 -23.06 -12.53 3.92
C SER A 253 -24.31 -13.27 3.40
N SER A 254 -25.06 -12.71 2.45
CA SER A 254 -26.25 -13.40 1.94
C SER A 254 -25.85 -14.68 1.19
N THR A 255 -26.60 -15.75 1.48
CA THR A 255 -26.45 -17.11 0.94
C THR A 255 -26.43 -17.21 -0.58
N SER A 256 -26.73 -16.14 -1.31
CA SER A 256 -26.73 -16.06 -2.77
C SER A 256 -25.39 -15.65 -3.40
N ASN A 257 -24.43 -15.13 -2.63
CA ASN A 257 -23.08 -14.88 -3.14
C ASN A 257 -22.05 -14.92 -1.99
N PRO A 258 -21.68 -16.11 -1.51
CA PRO A 258 -21.02 -16.28 -0.21
C PRO A 258 -19.60 -15.72 -0.11
N ASN A 259 -19.04 -15.10 -1.16
CA ASN A 259 -17.62 -14.78 -1.23
C ASN A 259 -17.34 -13.61 -2.19
N ARG A 260 -17.47 -12.37 -1.71
CA ARG A 260 -17.17 -11.14 -2.50
C ARG A 260 -15.69 -10.76 -2.39
N TRP A 261 -14.82 -11.69 -2.78
CA TRP A 261 -13.39 -11.47 -2.73
C TRP A 261 -12.95 -10.41 -3.73
N VAL A 262 -11.98 -9.63 -3.30
CA VAL A 262 -11.23 -8.72 -4.14
C VAL A 262 -9.83 -9.30 -4.28
N THR A 263 -9.54 -9.88 -5.43
CA THR A 263 -8.25 -10.53 -5.71
C THR A 263 -7.25 -9.56 -6.30
N TYR A 264 -5.96 -9.88 -6.18
CA TYR A 264 -4.90 -9.02 -6.72
C TYR A 264 -3.65 -9.79 -7.16
N ARG A 265 -2.81 -9.10 -7.93
CA ARG A 265 -1.46 -9.52 -8.29
C ARG A 265 -0.46 -8.40 -8.14
N VAL A 266 0.75 -8.76 -7.74
CA VAL A 266 1.88 -7.85 -7.63
C VAL A 266 2.91 -8.15 -8.73
N GLY A 267 3.44 -7.12 -9.37
CA GLY A 267 4.52 -7.20 -10.35
C GLY A 267 4.06 -7.60 -11.76
N THR A 268 3.66 -8.86 -11.97
CA THR A 268 3.14 -9.32 -13.27
C THR A 268 1.62 -9.33 -13.27
N ASN A 269 1.00 -8.63 -14.23
CA ASN A 269 -0.46 -8.58 -14.31
C ASN A 269 -1.06 -9.95 -14.62
N SER A 270 -2.18 -10.27 -13.96
CA SER A 270 -3.09 -11.36 -14.32
C SER A 270 -4.46 -10.77 -14.58
N LEU A 271 -4.97 -10.92 -15.80
CA LEU A 271 -6.32 -10.46 -16.17
C LEU A 271 -7.44 -11.21 -15.44
N LEU A 272 -7.09 -12.29 -14.73
CA LEU A 272 -8.02 -13.04 -13.89
C LEU A 272 -8.16 -12.43 -12.48
N SER A 273 -7.28 -11.51 -12.09
CA SER A 273 -7.29 -10.86 -10.77
C SER A 273 -7.88 -9.46 -10.86
N ASP A 274 -8.59 -9.00 -9.83
CA ASP A 274 -9.33 -7.74 -9.87
C ASP A 274 -8.42 -6.50 -9.80
N VAL A 275 -7.35 -6.52 -8.98
CA VAL A 275 -6.31 -5.48 -8.97
C VAL A 275 -4.98 -5.99 -9.50
N PHE A 276 -4.33 -5.10 -10.25
CA PHE A 276 -2.93 -5.20 -10.57
C PHE A 276 -2.13 -4.13 -9.83
N GLU A 277 -1.22 -4.57 -8.98
CA GLU A 277 -0.24 -3.73 -8.32
C GLU A 277 1.08 -3.84 -9.07
N ARG A 278 1.51 -2.74 -9.70
CA ARG A 278 2.68 -2.70 -10.58
C ARG A 278 3.99 -2.91 -9.84
N ALA A 279 4.05 -2.44 -8.61
CA ALA A 279 5.32 -2.27 -7.92
C ALA A 279 5.85 -3.56 -7.33
N THR A 280 7.16 -3.79 -7.48
CA THR A 280 7.90 -4.90 -6.86
C THR A 280 8.98 -4.41 -5.90
N GLY A 281 9.03 -3.10 -5.63
CA GLY A 281 10.05 -2.46 -4.79
C GLY A 281 9.57 -2.29 -3.35
N PRO A 282 10.48 -2.22 -2.37
CA PRO A 282 10.08 -2.09 -0.97
C PRO A 282 9.41 -0.73 -0.67
N GLY A 283 8.57 -0.72 0.37
CA GLY A 283 8.08 0.50 1.01
C GLY A 283 6.67 0.92 0.60
N VAL A 284 6.04 1.73 1.44
CA VAL A 284 4.61 2.08 1.34
C VAL A 284 4.28 2.75 0.00
N ALA A 285 5.09 3.71 -0.47
CA ALA A 285 4.83 4.40 -1.73
C ALA A 285 4.73 3.43 -2.94
N ALA A 286 5.58 2.39 -2.96
CA ALA A 286 5.57 1.41 -4.02
C ALA A 286 4.20 0.70 -4.13
N HIS A 287 3.61 0.31 -3.00
CA HIS A 287 2.41 -0.53 -2.99
C HIS A 287 1.09 0.25 -2.85
N TYR A 288 1.11 1.44 -2.25
CA TYR A 288 -0.10 2.18 -1.88
C TYR A 288 -0.36 3.43 -2.74
N GLU A 289 0.59 3.82 -3.60
CA GLU A 289 0.43 4.97 -4.48
C GLU A 289 -0.55 4.71 -5.63
N VAL A 290 -1.38 5.71 -5.96
CA VAL A 290 -2.34 5.67 -7.08
C VAL A 290 -1.70 5.23 -8.40
N ALA A 291 -0.47 5.66 -8.67
CA ALA A 291 0.24 5.33 -9.91
C ALA A 291 0.59 3.84 -10.04
N ASN A 292 0.66 3.12 -8.92
CA ASN A 292 1.11 1.73 -8.87
C ASN A 292 -0.03 0.72 -8.77
N VAL A 293 -1.29 1.17 -8.77
CA VAL A 293 -2.47 0.31 -8.68
C VAL A 293 -3.37 0.52 -9.89
N ASP A 294 -3.72 -0.55 -10.57
CA ASP A 294 -4.71 -0.57 -11.65
C ASP A 294 -5.75 -1.67 -11.42
N PHE A 295 -6.87 -1.54 -12.12
CA PHE A 295 -8.04 -2.39 -11.92
C PHE A 295 -8.31 -3.16 -13.21
N ASN A 296 -8.21 -4.49 -13.16
CA ASN A 296 -8.67 -5.31 -14.26
C ASN A 296 -10.20 -5.44 -14.20
N GLU A 297 -10.77 -6.03 -15.25
CA GLU A 297 -12.17 -6.44 -15.28
C GLU A 297 -12.24 -7.90 -15.72
N PRO A 298 -12.00 -8.87 -14.82
CA PRO A 298 -12.08 -10.28 -15.16
C PRO A 298 -13.48 -10.70 -15.65
N ASN A 299 -14.51 -9.94 -15.24
CA ASN A 299 -15.89 -10.15 -15.65
C ASN A 299 -16.55 -8.82 -16.07
N ALA A 300 -16.78 -8.65 -17.36
CA ALA A 300 -17.41 -7.45 -17.96
C ALA A 300 -18.91 -7.26 -17.62
N THR A 301 -19.45 -8.05 -16.70
CA THR A 301 -20.83 -7.88 -16.20
C THR A 301 -20.88 -7.76 -14.69
N LYS A 302 -19.75 -7.93 -14.00
CA LYS A 302 -19.67 -7.95 -12.53
C LYS A 302 -18.34 -7.37 -12.06
N SER A 303 -18.41 -6.29 -11.28
CA SER A 303 -17.25 -5.76 -10.58
C SER A 303 -17.12 -6.40 -9.20
N ALA A 304 -16.02 -7.09 -8.92
CA ALA A 304 -15.75 -7.62 -7.59
C ALA A 304 -15.65 -6.51 -6.53
N TYR A 305 -15.00 -5.39 -6.87
CA TYR A 305 -14.98 -4.18 -6.04
C TYR A 305 -16.37 -3.61 -5.81
N GLY A 306 -17.18 -3.53 -6.87
CA GLY A 306 -18.56 -3.08 -6.74
C GLY A 306 -19.37 -3.98 -5.81
N ALA A 307 -19.26 -5.29 -5.99
CA ALA A 307 -19.90 -6.26 -5.12
C ALA A 307 -19.42 -6.14 -3.66
N TRP A 308 -18.11 -5.91 -3.44
CA TRP A 308 -17.55 -5.70 -2.11
C TRP A 308 -18.16 -4.46 -1.44
N CYS A 309 -18.15 -3.30 -2.12
CA CYS A 309 -18.75 -2.06 -1.60
C CYS A 309 -20.27 -2.19 -1.35
N GLN A 310 -20.99 -2.97 -2.17
CA GLN A 310 -22.42 -3.25 -2.00
C GLN A 310 -22.75 -3.93 -0.67
N GLY A 311 -21.77 -4.56 0.00
CA GLY A 311 -21.97 -5.11 1.34
C GLY A 311 -22.50 -4.08 2.34
N CYS A 312 -22.09 -2.82 2.18
CA CYS A 312 -22.56 -1.71 3.00
C CYS A 312 -23.44 -0.72 2.20
N HIS A 313 -23.12 -0.47 0.93
CA HIS A 313 -23.78 0.54 0.09
C HIS A 313 -24.77 -0.07 -0.92
N THR A 314 -25.80 -0.76 -0.43
CA THR A 314 -26.67 -1.63 -1.26
C THR A 314 -27.25 -0.97 -2.51
N ASP A 315 -27.65 0.30 -2.42
CA ASP A 315 -28.41 1.01 -3.45
C ASP A 315 -27.53 1.65 -4.53
N PHE A 316 -26.22 1.61 -4.37
CA PHE A 316 -25.25 2.16 -5.33
C PHE A 316 -24.61 1.12 -6.24
N HIS A 317 -25.13 -0.11 -6.22
CA HIS A 317 -24.62 -1.22 -7.02
C HIS A 317 -25.74 -2.00 -7.69
N GLY A 318 -25.42 -2.55 -8.85
CA GLY A 318 -26.33 -3.31 -9.68
C GLY A 318 -25.82 -3.43 -11.10
N THR A 319 -26.65 -4.01 -11.94
CA THR A 319 -26.51 -3.98 -13.39
C THR A 319 -27.11 -2.69 -13.95
N SER A 320 -26.81 -2.39 -15.20
CA SER A 320 -27.50 -1.33 -15.94
C SER A 320 -29.01 -1.55 -16.04
N THR A 321 -29.51 -2.75 -15.74
CA THR A 321 -30.95 -3.08 -15.71
C THR A 321 -31.66 -2.79 -14.40
N ASP A 322 -30.91 -2.54 -13.32
CA ASP A 322 -31.49 -2.37 -12.01
C ASP A 322 -32.05 -0.95 -11.81
N ALA A 323 -33.22 -0.86 -11.17
CA ALA A 323 -33.94 0.40 -11.01
C ALA A 323 -33.16 1.44 -10.20
N ASN A 324 -32.37 1.01 -9.21
CA ASN A 324 -31.53 1.88 -8.38
C ASN A 324 -30.33 2.47 -9.14
N MET A 325 -29.93 1.87 -10.27
CA MET A 325 -28.81 2.37 -11.08
C MET A 325 -29.25 3.42 -12.11
N ARG A 326 -30.56 3.61 -12.29
CA ARG A 326 -31.14 4.45 -13.33
C ARG A 326 -31.73 5.73 -12.78
N ASP A 327 -31.75 6.76 -13.63
CA ASP A 327 -32.60 7.92 -13.38
C ASP A 327 -34.09 7.49 -13.33
N ALA A 328 -34.81 8.02 -12.34
CA ALA A 328 -36.22 7.74 -12.11
C ALA A 328 -37.07 8.35 -13.23
N ALA A 329 -36.57 9.43 -13.86
CA ALA A 329 -37.18 10.03 -15.04
C ALA A 329 -37.06 9.15 -16.30
N TYR A 330 -36.14 8.17 -16.30
CA TYR A 330 -35.89 7.27 -17.43
C TYR A 330 -35.84 5.80 -16.96
N PRO A 331 -36.99 5.20 -16.61
CA PRO A 331 -37.04 3.87 -16.01
C PRO A 331 -36.68 2.73 -16.97
N THR A 332 -36.76 2.95 -18.29
CA THR A 332 -36.50 1.94 -19.33
C THR A 332 -35.03 1.89 -19.76
N ALA A 333 -34.59 0.69 -20.17
CA ALA A 333 -33.21 0.45 -20.57
C ALA A 333 -32.90 1.18 -21.87
N GLY A 334 -31.77 1.89 -21.94
CA GLY A 334 -31.25 2.45 -23.20
C GLY A 334 -31.44 3.95 -23.41
N HIS A 335 -32.07 4.66 -22.46
CA HIS A 335 -32.16 6.12 -22.47
C HIS A 335 -31.87 6.65 -21.05
N GLY A 336 -31.00 7.66 -20.94
CA GLY A 336 -30.79 8.38 -19.69
C GLY A 336 -29.44 8.13 -18.99
N TRP A 337 -29.31 8.81 -17.85
CA TRP A 337 -28.12 8.85 -17.01
C TRP A 337 -28.10 7.68 -16.03
N PHE A 338 -26.97 6.98 -15.93
CA PHE A 338 -26.72 6.03 -14.84
C PHE A 338 -26.15 6.78 -13.65
N ARG A 339 -26.77 6.61 -12.47
CA ARG A 339 -26.38 7.36 -11.27
C ARG A 339 -25.00 6.96 -10.74
N HIS A 340 -24.63 5.70 -10.93
CA HIS A 340 -23.39 5.10 -10.44
C HIS A 340 -22.80 4.18 -11.51
N PRO A 341 -21.47 3.92 -11.46
CA PRO A 341 -20.81 2.97 -12.35
C PRO A 341 -21.44 1.58 -12.29
N THR A 342 -21.61 0.96 -13.46
CA THR A 342 -22.10 -0.40 -13.64
C THR A 342 -21.10 -1.16 -14.52
N ALA A 343 -20.77 -2.41 -14.15
CA ALA A 343 -19.74 -3.18 -14.86
C ALA A 343 -20.16 -3.58 -16.29
N ASP A 344 -21.47 -3.58 -16.58
CA ASP A 344 -22.02 -3.94 -17.90
C ASP A 344 -22.17 -2.75 -18.86
N ILE A 345 -21.63 -1.57 -18.51
CA ILE A 345 -21.68 -0.36 -19.34
C ILE A 345 -20.29 0.25 -19.52
N ASN A 346 -19.75 0.10 -20.74
CA ASN A 346 -18.48 0.72 -21.11
C ASN A 346 -18.62 2.22 -21.41
N ILE A 347 -17.51 2.94 -21.29
CA ILE A 347 -17.42 4.37 -21.65
C ILE A 347 -17.78 4.56 -23.13
N GLY A 348 -18.82 5.35 -23.41
CA GLY A 348 -19.25 5.64 -24.79
C GLY A 348 -20.06 4.53 -25.46
N GLN A 349 -20.43 3.45 -24.76
CA GLN A 349 -21.18 2.33 -25.33
C GLN A 349 -22.63 2.67 -25.72
N GLN A 350 -23.21 3.74 -25.19
CA GLN A 350 -24.59 4.15 -25.47
C GLN A 350 -24.63 5.27 -26.52
N PRO A 351 -24.57 4.96 -27.83
CA PRO A 351 -24.47 5.95 -28.90
C PRO A 351 -25.72 6.82 -29.04
N THR A 352 -26.90 6.32 -28.63
CA THR A 352 -28.19 7.02 -28.78
C THR A 352 -28.42 8.11 -27.75
N SER A 353 -27.81 7.99 -26.57
CA SER A 353 -27.98 8.95 -25.49
C SER A 353 -26.93 10.07 -25.55
N GLY A 354 -25.78 9.80 -26.16
CA GLY A 354 -24.66 10.73 -26.25
C GLY A 354 -24.08 11.14 -24.89
N HIS A 355 -24.52 10.54 -23.77
CA HIS A 355 -24.18 11.02 -22.43
C HIS A 355 -22.76 10.68 -21.97
N SER A 356 -22.09 9.73 -22.63
CA SER A 356 -20.69 9.41 -22.37
C SER A 356 -19.87 9.35 -23.65
N SER A 357 -18.57 9.64 -23.56
CA SER A 357 -17.68 9.72 -24.72
C SER A 357 -16.30 9.17 -24.40
N LEU A 358 -15.97 8.02 -24.99
CA LEU A 358 -14.61 7.47 -24.95
C LEU A 358 -13.59 8.42 -25.60
N ALA A 359 -14.02 9.18 -26.62
CA ALA A 359 -13.18 10.19 -27.25
C ALA A 359 -12.84 11.33 -26.28
N SER A 360 -13.80 11.79 -25.48
CA SER A 360 -13.54 12.77 -24.42
C SER A 360 -12.57 12.20 -23.39
N PHE A 361 -12.86 11.01 -22.88
CA PHE A 361 -12.05 10.34 -21.86
C PHE A 361 -10.59 10.17 -22.29
N ARG A 362 -10.36 9.62 -23.48
CA ARG A 362 -9.01 9.32 -23.97
C ARG A 362 -8.17 10.57 -24.29
N ASN A 363 -8.82 11.72 -24.48
CA ASN A 363 -8.15 12.99 -24.77
C ASN A 363 -7.64 13.70 -23.51
N ASN A 364 -8.10 13.31 -22.31
CA ASN A 364 -7.53 13.81 -21.06
C ASN A 364 -6.10 13.27 -20.89
N LEU A 365 -5.16 14.15 -20.54
CA LEU A 365 -3.78 13.77 -20.29
C LEU A 365 -3.70 12.91 -19.02
N TYR A 366 -4.44 13.30 -18.00
CA TYR A 366 -4.53 12.58 -16.75
C TYR A 366 -5.96 12.10 -16.52
N ARG A 367 -6.14 10.79 -16.51
CA ARG A 367 -7.45 10.16 -16.48
C ARG A 367 -7.74 9.58 -15.12
N THR A 368 -9.00 9.61 -14.73
CA THR A 368 -9.48 8.79 -13.61
C THR A 368 -9.20 7.32 -13.87
N LYS A 369 -9.09 6.55 -12.79
CA LYS A 369 -8.87 5.11 -12.90
C LYS A 369 -10.13 4.45 -13.46
N VAL A 370 -9.96 3.46 -14.33
CA VAL A 370 -11.04 2.68 -14.92
C VAL A 370 -10.66 1.21 -14.86
N MET A 371 -11.65 0.32 -14.94
CA MET A 371 -11.40 -1.10 -15.10
C MET A 371 -11.09 -1.41 -16.57
N SER A 372 -10.22 -2.40 -16.80
CA SER A 372 -9.83 -2.83 -18.15
C SER A 372 -9.82 -4.35 -18.25
N PRO A 373 -10.65 -4.97 -19.11
CA PRO A 373 -10.60 -6.41 -19.35
C PRO A 373 -9.29 -6.86 -20.00
N GLY A 374 -8.64 -5.96 -20.76
CA GLY A 374 -7.40 -6.24 -21.47
C GLY A 374 -6.12 -5.86 -20.72
N GLY A 375 -6.24 -5.24 -19.54
CA GLY A 375 -5.09 -4.73 -18.79
C GLY A 375 -4.34 -3.59 -19.49
N ASP A 376 -5.04 -2.83 -20.33
CA ASP A 376 -4.55 -1.58 -20.92
C ASP A 376 -5.30 -0.40 -20.30
N TRP A 377 -4.55 0.50 -19.65
CA TRP A 377 -5.02 1.74 -18.99
C TRP A 377 -4.36 2.99 -19.60
N GLY A 378 -3.59 2.82 -20.67
CA GLY A 378 -2.77 3.85 -21.29
C GLY A 378 -1.66 4.37 -20.36
N THR A 379 -1.01 5.44 -20.79
CA THR A 379 0.01 6.14 -19.99
C THR A 379 -0.53 7.48 -19.53
N GLN A 380 -0.48 7.75 -18.22
CA GLN A 380 -0.86 9.03 -17.64
C GLN A 380 0.10 10.14 -18.12
N GLY A 381 -0.42 11.35 -18.34
CA GLY A 381 0.31 12.48 -18.94
C GLY A 381 0.36 12.48 -20.47
N VAL A 382 -0.27 11.51 -21.13
CA VAL A 382 -0.31 11.38 -22.60
C VAL A 382 -1.74 11.08 -23.05
N ALA A 383 -2.17 11.67 -24.17
CA ALA A 383 -3.45 11.34 -24.80
C ALA A 383 -3.44 9.87 -25.28
N TRP A 384 -4.53 9.15 -25.06
CA TRP A 384 -4.61 7.71 -25.29
C TRP A 384 -5.27 7.42 -26.65
N ALA A 385 -4.49 7.56 -27.74
CA ALA A 385 -5.00 7.50 -29.10
C ALA A 385 -5.83 6.23 -29.41
N ALA A 386 -5.39 5.08 -28.90
CA ALA A 386 -6.01 3.77 -29.12
C ALA A 386 -6.64 3.19 -27.84
N ALA A 387 -7.34 4.03 -27.05
CA ALA A 387 -8.07 3.55 -25.88
C ALA A 387 -9.06 2.40 -26.23
N PRO A 388 -9.05 1.28 -25.48
CA PRO A 388 -10.01 0.20 -25.67
C PRO A 388 -11.47 0.67 -25.54
N THR A 389 -12.36 0.06 -26.30
CA THR A 389 -13.80 0.39 -26.27
C THR A 389 -14.56 -0.31 -25.15
N ASN A 390 -13.89 -1.17 -24.41
CA ASN A 390 -14.43 -1.98 -23.31
C ASN A 390 -13.88 -1.53 -21.94
N LEU A 391 -13.61 -0.23 -21.79
CA LEU A 391 -13.25 0.33 -20.49
C LEU A 391 -14.51 0.63 -19.70
N THR A 392 -14.48 0.32 -18.41
CA THR A 392 -15.65 0.46 -17.54
C THR A 392 -15.30 1.27 -16.31
N GLN A 393 -16.18 2.18 -15.90
CA GLN A 393 -15.98 2.89 -14.64
C GLN A 393 -16.24 1.96 -13.45
N SER A 394 -15.65 2.28 -12.30
CA SER A 394 -15.94 1.66 -11.01
C SER A 394 -16.09 2.74 -9.94
N CYS A 395 -16.43 2.35 -8.71
CA CYS A 395 -16.42 3.29 -7.58
C CYS A 395 -15.09 4.02 -7.44
N PHE A 396 -13.96 3.36 -7.71
CA PHE A 396 -12.61 3.94 -7.65
C PHE A 396 -12.29 4.90 -8.80
N SER A 397 -13.13 4.96 -9.84
CA SER A 397 -13.04 6.01 -10.85
C SER A 397 -13.39 7.38 -10.26
N CYS A 398 -14.28 7.40 -9.28
CA CYS A 398 -14.87 8.62 -8.75
C CYS A 398 -14.50 8.86 -7.29
N HIS A 399 -14.32 7.81 -6.49
CA HIS A 399 -14.17 7.88 -5.04
C HIS A 399 -12.85 7.30 -4.55
N LYS A 400 -12.39 7.85 -3.44
CA LYS A 400 -11.41 7.27 -2.53
C LYS A 400 -12.15 6.46 -1.47
N SER A 401 -11.80 5.18 -1.27
CA SER A 401 -12.53 4.30 -0.34
C SER A 401 -12.52 4.77 1.11
N HIS A 402 -11.45 5.41 1.57
CA HIS A 402 -11.41 5.99 2.92
C HIS A 402 -11.97 7.41 2.94
N GLY A 403 -11.88 8.12 1.82
CA GLY A 403 -12.24 9.53 1.72
C GLY A 403 -11.08 10.38 1.21
N ASN A 404 -11.33 11.67 1.04
CA ASN A 404 -10.29 12.67 0.81
C ASN A 404 -10.75 14.01 1.41
N LYS A 405 -10.31 15.17 0.91
CA LYS A 405 -10.76 16.50 1.37
C LYS A 405 -11.96 17.03 0.59
N ASN A 406 -12.43 16.28 -0.40
CA ASN A 406 -13.63 16.61 -1.14
C ASN A 406 -14.81 15.83 -0.57
N ALA A 407 -15.99 16.45 -0.61
CA ALA A 407 -17.23 15.82 -0.16
C ALA A 407 -17.43 14.46 -0.81
N PHE A 408 -17.86 13.49 0.00
CA PHE A 408 -18.12 12.10 -0.37
C PHE A 408 -16.88 11.34 -0.88
N GLY A 409 -15.67 11.84 -0.59
CA GLY A 409 -14.42 11.23 -1.04
C GLY A 409 -14.19 11.33 -2.55
N LEU A 410 -14.83 12.30 -3.21
CA LEU A 410 -14.78 12.44 -4.67
C LEU A 410 -13.40 12.90 -5.15
N ILE A 411 -12.93 12.34 -6.26
CA ILE A 411 -11.67 12.74 -6.90
C ILE A 411 -12.02 13.79 -7.96
N PHE A 412 -11.82 15.06 -7.68
CA PHE A 412 -12.12 16.14 -8.63
C PHE A 412 -11.07 16.16 -9.75
N ALA A 413 -11.19 15.26 -10.72
CA ALA A 413 -10.21 15.08 -11.79
C ALA A 413 -10.59 15.87 -13.05
N LYS A 414 -9.96 17.01 -13.29
CA LYS A 414 -10.05 17.79 -14.54
C LYS A 414 -9.24 17.16 -15.67
N GLY A 415 -8.14 16.49 -15.34
CA GLY A 415 -7.32 15.71 -16.25
C GLY A 415 -6.28 16.46 -17.06
N VAL A 416 -5.88 17.63 -16.56
CA VAL A 416 -4.85 18.49 -17.17
C VAL A 416 -3.50 18.39 -16.44
N ALA A 417 -3.50 17.93 -15.18
CA ALA A 417 -2.30 17.70 -14.38
C ALA A 417 -2.33 16.35 -13.67
N ALA A 418 -1.16 15.91 -13.19
CA ALA A 418 -1.04 14.66 -12.44
C ALA A 418 -1.99 14.69 -11.24
N LEU A 419 -2.76 13.60 -11.08
CA LEU A 419 -3.77 13.52 -10.05
C LEU A 419 -3.11 13.48 -8.66
N GLY A 420 -3.43 14.49 -7.85
CA GLY A 420 -3.21 14.44 -6.41
C GLY A 420 -4.20 13.50 -5.71
N GLU A 421 -4.15 13.46 -4.38
CA GLU A 421 -5.14 12.73 -3.58
C GLU A 421 -6.58 13.26 -3.81
N GLU A 422 -6.70 14.56 -4.05
CA GLU A 422 -7.96 15.27 -4.30
C GLU A 422 -8.37 15.34 -5.78
N GLY A 423 -7.48 14.89 -6.67
CA GLY A 423 -7.55 15.22 -8.10
C GLY A 423 -6.79 16.51 -8.44
N ASP A 424 -7.09 17.08 -9.60
CA ASP A 424 -6.46 18.29 -10.17
C ASP A 424 -7.48 19.41 -10.52
N GLY A 425 -8.73 19.22 -10.13
CA GLY A 425 -9.87 20.10 -10.36
C GLY A 425 -10.43 20.66 -9.05
N ALA A 426 -11.43 21.54 -9.19
CA ALA A 426 -12.01 22.28 -8.07
C ALA A 426 -13.43 21.82 -7.69
N ASP A 427 -14.07 21.00 -8.53
CA ASP A 427 -15.43 20.53 -8.30
C ASP A 427 -15.71 19.17 -8.96
N ALA A 428 -16.82 18.55 -8.58
CA ALA A 428 -17.29 17.26 -9.09
C ALA A 428 -17.63 17.29 -10.59
N ARG A 429 -17.95 18.44 -11.18
CA ARG A 429 -18.21 18.52 -12.62
C ARG A 429 -16.94 18.26 -13.43
N ASN A 430 -15.77 18.66 -12.93
CA ASN A 430 -14.49 18.32 -13.57
C ASN A 430 -14.33 16.80 -13.70
N LEU A 431 -14.61 16.07 -12.62
CA LEU A 431 -14.62 14.60 -12.63
C LEU A 431 -15.62 14.07 -13.66
N CYS A 432 -16.87 14.53 -13.63
CA CYS A 432 -17.89 14.04 -14.55
C CYS A 432 -17.51 14.29 -16.02
N ARG A 433 -16.88 15.44 -16.34
CA ARG A 433 -16.41 15.80 -17.69
C ARG A 433 -15.38 14.82 -18.27
N GLN A 434 -14.68 14.05 -17.43
CA GLN A 434 -13.75 13.03 -17.91
C GLN A 434 -14.47 12.01 -18.82
N CYS A 435 -15.71 11.64 -18.48
CA CYS A 435 -16.44 10.59 -19.20
C CYS A 435 -17.72 11.10 -19.87
N HIS A 436 -18.32 12.16 -19.33
CA HIS A 436 -19.66 12.63 -19.71
C HIS A 436 -19.63 13.95 -20.47
N VAL A 437 -20.40 14.03 -21.55
CA VAL A 437 -20.46 15.25 -22.38
C VAL A 437 -21.30 16.35 -21.73
N GLN A 438 -22.32 16.00 -20.93
CA GLN A 438 -23.20 16.94 -20.23
C GLN A 438 -22.47 17.71 -19.13
N GLY A 439 -21.35 17.17 -18.64
CA GLY A 439 -20.51 17.90 -17.72
C GLY A 439 -20.03 19.22 -18.33
N ALA A 440 -19.88 19.30 -19.66
CA ALA A 440 -19.27 20.42 -20.38
C ALA A 440 -20.16 21.66 -20.54
N ASP A 441 -21.44 21.62 -20.16
CA ASP A 441 -22.28 22.81 -20.23
C ASP A 441 -21.77 23.91 -19.26
N PRO A 442 -21.74 25.18 -19.72
CA PRO A 442 -21.13 26.30 -19.02
C PRO A 442 -21.84 26.71 -17.72
#